data_AF-A0A8T5H1N8-F1
#
_entry.id   AF-A0A8T5H1N8-F1
#
_cell.length_a   1.000
_cell.length_b   1.000
_cell.length_c   1.000
_cell.angle_alpha   90.00
_cell.angle_beta   90.00
_cell.angle_gamma   90.00
#
_symmetry.space_group_name_H-M   'P 1'
#
loop_
_entity.id
_entity.type
_entity.pdbx_description
1 polymer ?
#
loop_
_entity_poly.entity_id
_entity_poly.type
_entity_poly.pdbx_seq_one_letter_code
_entity_poly.pdbx_strand_id
1 'polypeptide(L)'
;LLSHLTSEDSVRLATLRSAEFRAVAVLWDDGKTFVGNGSCPGYISQSVVEGNGFGYDPLFVPYDLDSVGDSLAAGEYGATSTHGSPFGGVESSVKKKFSHRSRALNDLFNQLPSA
;
A
#
# COMPACT_ATOMS: atom_id res chain seq x y z
N LEU A 1 -8.98 -9.40 23.78
CA LEU A 1 -9.52 -9.39 22.39
C LEU A 1 -8.41 -9.48 21.35
N LEU A 2 -7.35 -8.65 21.37
CA LEU A 2 -6.31 -8.65 20.30
C LEU A 2 -5.08 -9.55 20.55
N SER A 3 -5.03 -10.32 21.64
CA SER A 3 -3.86 -11.14 22.02
C SER A 3 -3.48 -12.22 20.99
N HIS A 4 -4.40 -12.62 20.12
CA HIS A 4 -4.13 -13.58 19.04
C HIS A 4 -3.49 -12.94 17.79
N LEU A 5 -3.42 -11.61 17.75
CA LEU A 5 -2.81 -10.83 16.66
C LEU A 5 -1.44 -10.25 17.04
N THR A 6 -0.82 -10.76 18.10
CA THR A 6 0.50 -10.32 18.57
C THR A 6 1.51 -11.45 18.42
N SER A 7 2.73 -11.10 18.04
CA SER A 7 3.85 -12.03 17.86
C SER A 7 5.16 -11.25 17.99
N GLU A 8 6.19 -11.85 18.58
CA GLU A 8 7.56 -11.28 18.59
C GLU A 8 8.28 -11.52 17.25
N ASP A 9 7.90 -12.58 16.53
CA ASP A 9 8.31 -12.78 15.13
C ASP A 9 7.59 -11.75 14.24
N SER A 10 8.38 -10.88 13.60
CA SER A 10 7.91 -9.77 12.78
C SER A 10 7.20 -10.23 11.50
N VAL A 11 7.62 -11.35 10.90
CA VAL A 11 7.00 -11.91 9.69
C VAL A 11 5.64 -12.51 10.04
N ARG A 12 5.57 -13.25 11.15
CA ARG A 12 4.30 -13.76 11.68
C ARG A 12 3.37 -12.62 12.10
N LEU A 13 3.90 -11.57 12.73
CA LEU A 13 3.12 -10.38 13.10
C LEU A 13 2.51 -9.72 11.87
N ALA A 14 3.32 -9.48 10.83
CA ALA A 14 2.88 -8.90 9.57
C ALA A 14 1.79 -9.76 8.90
N THR A 15 1.91 -11.09 8.97
CA THR A 15 0.91 -12.02 8.44
C THR A 15 -0.40 -11.97 9.23
N LEU A 16 -0.34 -12.05 10.57
CA LEU A 16 -1.52 -12.01 11.46
C LEU A 16 -2.28 -10.69 11.36
N ARG A 17 -1.57 -9.59 11.12
CA ARG A 17 -2.13 -8.24 11.01
C ARG A 17 -2.17 -7.75 9.56
N SER A 18 -2.16 -8.67 8.61
CA SER A 18 -2.19 -8.36 7.19
C SER A 18 -3.41 -7.52 6.84
N ALA A 19 -3.19 -6.53 5.99
CA ALA A 19 -4.18 -5.57 5.55
C ALA A 19 -3.77 -5.03 4.18
N GLU A 20 -4.67 -4.31 3.52
CA GLU A 20 -4.31 -3.61 2.30
C GLU A 20 -5.11 -2.32 2.17
N PHE A 21 -4.48 -1.33 1.55
CA PHE A 21 -5.23 -0.22 0.97
C PHE A 21 -5.65 -0.57 -0.45
N ARG A 22 -6.90 -0.27 -0.79
CA ARG A 22 -7.43 -0.36 -2.15
C ARG A 22 -7.96 0.99 -2.62
N ALA A 23 -7.73 1.31 -3.89
CA ALA A 23 -8.37 2.42 -4.58
C ALA A 23 -8.97 1.94 -5.89
N VAL A 24 -10.08 2.58 -6.26
CA VAL A 24 -10.73 2.43 -7.55
C VAL A 24 -10.82 3.82 -8.17
N ALA A 25 -10.31 3.98 -9.38
CA ALA A 25 -10.50 5.16 -10.20
C ALA A 25 -11.54 4.85 -11.27
N VAL A 26 -12.47 5.78 -11.52
CA VAL A 26 -13.52 5.61 -12.54
C VAL A 26 -13.54 6.84 -13.43
N LEU A 27 -13.49 6.63 -14.74
CA LEU A 27 -13.68 7.64 -15.75
C LEU A 27 -14.85 7.24 -16.63
N TRP A 28 -15.75 8.17 -16.89
CA TRP A 28 -16.77 8.02 -17.93
C TRP A 28 -16.45 8.97 -19.07
N ASP A 29 -16.43 8.45 -20.29
CA ASP A 29 -16.17 9.19 -21.52
C ASP A 29 -17.00 8.60 -22.66
N ASP A 30 -17.81 9.45 -23.31
CA ASP A 30 -18.71 9.12 -24.43
C ASP A 30 -19.46 7.78 -24.29
N GLY A 31 -20.15 7.59 -23.15
CA GLY A 31 -20.94 6.38 -22.91
C GLY A 31 -20.13 5.14 -22.51
N LYS A 32 -18.80 5.24 -22.45
CA LYS A 32 -17.90 4.18 -21.97
C LYS A 32 -17.39 4.49 -20.56
N THR A 33 -17.34 3.47 -19.71
CA THR A 33 -16.74 3.57 -18.37
C THR A 33 -15.43 2.80 -18.33
N PHE A 34 -14.38 3.47 -17.86
CA PHE A 34 -13.06 2.92 -17.58
C PHE A 34 -12.90 2.81 -16.07
N VAL A 35 -12.44 1.66 -15.59
CA VAL A 35 -12.29 1.39 -14.16
C VAL A 35 -10.86 0.91 -13.91
N GLY A 36 -10.09 1.72 -13.20
CA GLY A 36 -8.75 1.36 -12.76
C GLY A 36 -8.75 0.91 -11.31
N ASN A 37 -8.01 -0.14 -11.01
CA ASN A 37 -7.88 -0.69 -9.66
C ASN A 37 -6.45 -0.60 -9.17
N GLY A 38 -6.27 -0.33 -7.89
CA GLY A 38 -4.95 -0.32 -7.27
C GLY A 38 -5.00 -0.85 -5.86
N SER A 39 -4.07 -1.73 -5.54
CA SER A 39 -3.86 -2.29 -4.21
C SER A 39 -2.48 -1.92 -3.68
N CYS A 40 -2.38 -1.86 -2.36
CA CYS A 40 -1.13 -1.73 -1.63
C CYS A 40 -1.24 -2.66 -0.42
N PRO A 41 -0.72 -3.90 -0.53
CA PRO A 41 -0.70 -4.84 0.57
C PRO A 41 0.34 -4.45 1.62
N GLY A 42 0.06 -4.83 2.86
CA GLY A 42 0.88 -4.52 4.02
C GLY A 42 0.29 -5.11 5.28
N TYR A 43 0.53 -4.45 6.40
CA TYR A 43 0.01 -4.86 7.70
C TYR A 43 -0.19 -3.67 8.63
N ILE A 44 -1.00 -3.88 9.66
CA ILE A 44 -1.26 -2.87 10.69
C ILE A 44 -0.19 -2.99 11.78
N SER A 45 0.50 -1.90 12.10
CA SER A 45 1.47 -1.84 13.19
C SER A 45 0.81 -2.07 14.56
N GLN A 46 1.62 -2.33 15.58
CA GLN A 46 1.14 -2.43 16.98
C GLN A 46 1.08 -1.08 17.68
N SER A 47 1.73 -0.06 17.13
CA SER A 47 1.80 1.29 17.68
C SER A 47 1.64 2.34 16.58
N VAL A 48 0.99 3.44 16.93
CA VAL A 48 0.86 4.62 16.09
C VAL A 48 2.21 5.33 16.01
N VAL A 49 2.61 5.79 14.83
CA VAL A 49 3.70 6.75 14.67
C VAL A 49 3.13 8.15 14.46
N GLU A 50 3.69 9.15 15.11
CA GLU A 50 3.38 10.55 14.80
C GLU A 50 4.12 10.98 13.53
N GLY A 51 3.52 11.86 12.73
CA GLY A 51 4.16 12.40 11.54
C GLY A 51 3.20 12.80 10.43
N ASN A 52 3.53 12.38 9.22
CA ASN A 52 2.90 12.78 7.97
C ASN A 52 1.61 12.01 7.67
N GLY A 53 0.93 12.40 6.59
CA GLY A 53 -0.18 11.64 6.04
C GLY A 53 -1.54 11.94 6.69
N PHE A 54 -2.50 11.04 6.49
CA PHE A 54 -3.87 11.15 7.00
C PHE A 54 -4.52 9.77 7.19
N GLY A 55 -5.65 9.72 7.90
CA GLY A 55 -6.41 8.48 8.09
C GLY A 55 -5.58 7.41 8.81
N TYR A 56 -5.45 6.22 8.21
CA TYR A 56 -4.73 5.08 8.78
C TYR A 56 -3.23 5.06 8.47
N ASP A 57 -2.68 6.08 7.81
CA ASP A 57 -1.25 6.17 7.52
C ASP A 57 -0.36 5.96 8.76
N PRO A 58 -0.68 6.52 9.95
CA PRO A 58 0.10 6.31 11.17
C PRO A 58 0.22 4.85 11.66
N LEU A 59 -0.57 3.94 11.08
CA LEU A 59 -0.63 2.52 11.48
C LEU A 59 -0.27 1.56 10.35
N PHE A 60 -0.40 1.95 9.09
CA PHE A 60 -0.23 1.04 7.96
C PHE A 60 1.23 0.95 7.51
N VAL A 61 1.80 -0.26 7.57
CA VAL A 61 3.13 -0.56 7.05
C VAL A 61 2.98 -1.31 5.72
N PRO A 62 3.43 -0.76 4.58
CA PRO A 62 3.39 -1.48 3.30
C PRO A 62 4.39 -2.64 3.29
N TYR A 63 4.09 -3.68 2.52
CA TYR A 63 5.15 -4.62 2.13
C TYR A 63 6.11 -3.96 1.15
N ASP A 64 7.35 -4.43 1.17
CA ASP A 64 8.40 -3.94 0.28
C ASP A 64 8.06 -4.16 -1.19
N LEU A 65 8.67 -3.36 -2.07
CA LEU A 65 8.54 -3.52 -3.51
C LEU A 65 9.81 -4.11 -4.12
N ASP A 66 9.63 -4.95 -5.13
CA ASP A 66 10.72 -5.42 -5.97
C ASP A 66 11.33 -4.30 -6.85
N SER A 67 12.24 -4.67 -7.76
CA SER A 67 12.92 -3.71 -8.64
C SER A 67 12.01 -3.09 -9.71
N VAL A 68 10.87 -3.70 -10.03
CA VAL A 68 9.91 -3.20 -11.02
C VAL A 68 8.72 -2.48 -10.37
N GLY A 69 8.62 -2.53 -9.04
CA GLY A 69 7.63 -1.81 -8.25
C GLY A 69 6.45 -2.68 -7.83
N ASP A 70 6.52 -4.00 -7.96
CA ASP A 70 5.49 -4.91 -7.49
C ASP A 70 5.67 -5.24 -6.01
N SER A 71 4.54 -5.41 -5.30
CA SER A 71 4.56 -5.67 -3.87
C SER A 71 4.98 -7.11 -3.58
N LEU A 72 5.92 -7.26 -2.66
CA LEU A 72 6.43 -8.54 -2.19
C LEU A 72 5.57 -9.12 -1.06
N ALA A 73 5.87 -10.36 -0.65
CA ALA A 73 5.21 -11.00 0.48
C ALA A 73 5.76 -10.50 1.83
N ALA A 74 5.03 -10.80 2.90
CA ALA A 74 5.47 -10.48 4.26
C ALA A 74 6.84 -11.12 4.55
N GLY A 75 7.79 -10.30 5.02
CA GLY A 75 9.14 -10.74 5.39
C GLY A 75 10.15 -10.77 4.25
N GLU A 76 9.73 -10.50 3.01
CA GLU A 76 10.64 -10.34 1.88
C GLU A 76 11.19 -8.90 1.84
N TYR A 77 12.49 -8.77 1.58
CA TYR A 77 13.16 -7.48 1.43
C TYR A 77 13.24 -7.10 -0.04
N GLY A 78 12.72 -5.92 -0.36
CA GLY A 78 12.66 -5.41 -1.71
C GLY A 78 13.66 -4.30 -2.00
N ALA A 79 13.73 -3.89 -3.28
CA ALA A 79 14.52 -2.75 -3.71
C ALA A 79 13.98 -1.42 -3.15
N THR A 80 12.68 -1.34 -2.88
CA THR A 80 12.07 -0.19 -2.19
C THR A 80 11.43 -0.67 -0.90
N SER A 81 11.86 -0.10 0.23
CA SER A 81 11.39 -0.46 1.57
C SER A 81 11.01 0.76 2.40
N THR A 82 10.10 0.58 3.34
CA THR A 82 9.88 1.53 4.45
C THR A 82 10.65 1.14 5.72
N HIS A 83 11.40 0.03 5.67
CA HIS A 83 12.08 -0.58 6.81
C HIS A 83 11.15 -0.81 8.00
N GLY A 84 9.91 -1.24 7.72
CA GLY A 84 8.88 -1.49 8.73
C GLY A 84 8.20 -0.25 9.29
N SER A 85 8.51 0.95 8.78
CA SER A 85 7.88 2.19 9.23
C SER A 85 6.48 2.35 8.65
N PRO A 86 5.46 2.70 9.44
CA PRO A 86 4.15 3.03 8.90
C PRO A 86 4.21 4.24 7.96
N PHE A 87 3.23 4.38 7.08
CA PHE A 87 3.18 5.52 6.16
C PHE A 87 3.23 6.89 6.83
N GLY A 88 2.75 7.01 8.07
CA GLY A 88 2.83 8.25 8.83
C GLY A 88 4.26 8.63 9.23
N GLY A 89 5.17 7.67 9.32
CA GLY A 89 6.57 7.88 9.70
C GLY A 89 7.53 8.10 8.53
N VAL A 90 7.03 8.09 7.29
CA VAL A 90 7.88 8.25 6.08
C VAL A 90 7.53 9.51 5.30
N GLU A 91 8.47 9.96 4.49
CA GLU A 91 8.27 11.08 3.57
C GLU A 91 7.24 10.77 2.49
N SER A 92 6.50 11.79 2.06
CA SER A 92 5.45 11.65 1.04
C SER A 92 5.99 11.10 -0.30
N SER A 93 7.27 11.37 -0.62
CA SER A 93 7.95 10.86 -1.81
C SER A 93 8.17 9.36 -1.76
N VAL A 94 8.46 8.80 -0.58
CA VAL A 94 8.58 7.35 -0.35
C VAL A 94 7.20 6.72 -0.45
N LYS A 95 6.20 7.26 0.26
CA LYS A 95 4.80 6.78 0.22
C LYS A 95 4.26 6.67 -1.20
N LYS A 96 4.56 7.66 -2.06
CA LYS A 96 4.08 7.68 -3.45
C LYS A 96 4.50 6.45 -4.26
N LYS A 97 5.63 5.82 -3.95
CA LYS A 97 6.08 4.58 -4.62
C LYS A 97 5.15 3.38 -4.36
N PHE A 98 4.52 3.34 -3.19
CA PHE A 98 3.61 2.27 -2.78
C PHE A 98 2.13 2.59 -3.07
N SER A 99 1.82 3.79 -3.56
CA SER A 99 0.47 4.35 -3.59
C SER A 99 -0.52 3.53 -4.42
N HIS A 100 -1.48 2.89 -3.76
CA HIS A 100 -2.65 2.23 -4.35
C HIS A 100 -3.47 3.17 -5.25
N ARG A 101 -3.59 4.46 -4.91
CA ARG A 101 -4.29 5.44 -5.75
C ARG A 101 -3.56 5.69 -7.08
N SER A 102 -2.23 5.77 -7.04
CA SER A 102 -1.43 5.95 -8.25
C SER A 102 -1.53 4.73 -9.15
N ARG A 103 -1.51 3.53 -8.56
CA ARG A 103 -1.75 2.27 -9.28
C ARG A 103 -3.12 2.24 -9.95
N ALA A 104 -4.18 2.64 -9.23
CA ALA A 104 -5.54 2.71 -9.79
C ALA A 104 -5.63 3.69 -10.97
N LEU A 105 -5.00 4.86 -10.87
CA LEU A 105 -4.96 5.83 -11.97
C LEU A 105 -4.16 5.30 -13.17
N ASN A 106 -3.00 4.70 -12.94
CA ASN A 106 -2.18 4.12 -14.01
C ASN A 106 -2.91 2.97 -14.72
N ASP A 107 -3.58 2.11 -13.96
CA ASP A 107 -4.40 1.02 -14.50
C ASP A 107 -5.53 1.56 -15.37
N LEU A 108 -6.18 2.66 -14.95
CA LEU A 108 -7.17 3.35 -15.78
C LEU A 108 -6.55 3.95 -17.04
N PHE A 109 -5.42 4.67 -16.91
CA PHE A 109 -4.77 5.33 -18.05
C PHE A 109 -4.30 4.33 -19.10
N ASN A 110 -3.82 3.15 -18.70
CA ASN A 110 -3.42 2.08 -19.61
C ASN A 110 -4.58 1.51 -20.44
N GLN A 111 -5.84 1.75 -20.03
CA GLN A 111 -7.03 1.35 -20.78
C GLN A 111 -7.48 2.42 -21.78
N LEU A 112 -6.96 3.64 -21.69
CA LEU A 112 -7.34 4.70 -22.61
C LEU A 112 -6.76 4.43 -23.99
N PRO A 113 -7.48 4.79 -25.07
CA PRO A 113 -6.93 4.73 -26.41
C PRO A 113 -5.65 5.56 -26.48
N SER A 114 -4.62 5.03 -27.16
CA SER A 114 -3.47 5.85 -27.53
C SER A 114 -3.95 7.04 -28.37
N ALA A 115 -3.49 8.25 -28.01
CA ALA A 115 -3.75 9.47 -28.76
C ALA A 115 -3.06 9.46 -30.13
#